data_AF-A0A522RYT0-F1
#
_entry.id   AF-A0A522RYT0-F1
#
_cell.length_a   1.000
_cell.length_b   1.000
_cell.length_c   1.000
_cell.angle_alpha   90.00
_cell.angle_beta   90.00
_cell.angle_gamma   90.00
#
_symmetry.space_group_name_H-M   'P 1'
#
loop_
_entity.id
_entity.type
_entity.pdbx_description
1 polymer ?
#
loop_
_entity_poly.entity_id
_entity_poly.type
_entity_poly.pdbx_seq_one_letter_code
_entity_poly.pdbx_strand_id
1 'polypeptide(L)'
;MRITNKLFFLLMTALPVAAIAGTAASANAYPWGEPGCPCATVLKTGSAASAGLVGAKLDAIDGTVKAFIADKTAPGAVVLVARRGVIAKWQAYGDAVLYTDAKFDKVAHPVPMTKDTIFDLASVSKLFTAVAVMQLWDEGKVDLDAPVAKYLPKFGVNGKQDVTVRELLTHTSGFRPDPPIPLYKIPGSRADRIDNVLQQPLEYPPGTHYVYSDMNFITLGALVEKLSGEREDQFVKQHITGPLHMTSTMYDPPASLEPRIAATEYQPWTHRGMLRGQVNDENAWALDGVAGHAGVFSDAHDLAIFGQMMLNDGTYDGARILSARAVRLLETNADSKFPLTGCGDPNGAKVPGSCVGNVSRVYNEDATGLGWSIDRGYLMGALSGPHTVGHEGFTGTMIAINKPNDIVVVMLTNREHPTRNGPSIVTAIRHVYTDVADAIPVVAPGGGDAWFSGYGSYLNRTLTAKVGAGGGTVSFKTWYRTDPGGDYGVVEASPDDQHWKTLAQFTGSSNGWRYKRYALPAGTQYVRFDYRTDSEINGRGWYLHDVKIGGHPPASWANPDNGWVKRGN
;
A
#
# COMPACT_ATOMS: atom_id res chain seq x y z
N MET A 1 87.70 -6.25 -1.60
CA MET A 1 87.59 -5.90 -0.17
C MET A 1 86.18 -6.24 0.27
N ARG A 2 86.05 -7.03 1.35
CA ARG A 2 84.78 -7.41 1.99
C ARG A 2 83.98 -6.18 2.43
N ILE A 3 82.66 -6.33 2.57
CA ILE A 3 81.77 -5.86 3.67
C ILE A 3 80.31 -5.87 3.10
N THR A 4 79.61 -7.01 3.15
CA THR A 4 78.57 -7.39 4.15
C THR A 4 77.36 -6.44 4.29
N ASN A 5 76.24 -6.85 3.68
CA ASN A 5 74.87 -6.52 4.09
C ASN A 5 74.61 -7.07 5.51
N LYS A 6 74.16 -6.22 6.43
CA LYS A 6 73.62 -6.64 7.73
C LYS A 6 72.10 -6.60 7.70
N LEU A 7 71.55 -7.82 7.77
CA LEU A 7 70.18 -8.16 8.11
C LEU A 7 69.86 -7.67 9.53
N PHE A 8 68.72 -7.00 9.73
CA PHE A 8 68.15 -6.77 11.06
C PHE A 8 66.94 -7.70 11.23
N PHE A 9 67.08 -8.69 12.11
CA PHE A 9 66.01 -9.53 12.62
C PHE A 9 65.26 -8.75 13.71
N LEU A 10 63.95 -8.56 13.57
CA LEU A 10 63.09 -8.18 14.69
C LEU A 10 62.18 -9.37 15.02
N LEU A 11 62.45 -10.00 16.17
CA LEU A 11 61.62 -11.02 16.80
C LEU A 11 60.31 -10.37 17.25
N MET A 12 59.16 -10.74 16.68
CA MET A 12 57.85 -10.44 17.28
C MET A 12 57.43 -11.62 18.16
N THR A 13 57.46 -11.40 19.47
CA THR A 13 56.85 -12.27 20.48
C THR A 13 55.34 -12.07 20.46
N ALA A 14 54.58 -13.14 20.16
CA ALA A 14 53.13 -13.15 20.28
C ALA A 14 52.73 -13.19 21.77
N LEU A 15 51.96 -12.19 22.21
CA LEU A 15 51.22 -12.22 23.48
C LEU A 15 49.78 -12.71 23.20
N PRO A 16 49.19 -13.57 24.03
CA PRO A 16 47.81 -14.01 23.84
C PRO A 16 46.87 -12.88 24.26
N VAL A 17 46.10 -12.35 23.32
CA VAL A 17 44.98 -11.46 23.63
C VAL A 17 43.85 -12.34 24.18
N ALA A 18 43.58 -12.20 25.48
CA ALA A 18 42.41 -12.79 26.10
C ALA A 18 41.15 -12.20 25.44
N ALA A 19 40.33 -13.07 24.86
CA ALA A 19 39.04 -12.71 24.31
C ALA A 19 38.11 -12.28 25.47
N ILE A 20 37.91 -10.97 25.60
CA ILE A 20 36.76 -10.45 26.34
C ILE A 20 35.55 -10.77 25.46
N ALA A 21 34.74 -11.73 25.90
CA ALA A 21 33.44 -12.02 25.32
C ALA A 21 32.53 -10.80 25.53
N GLY A 22 32.60 -9.85 24.61
CA GLY A 22 31.59 -8.82 24.44
C GLY A 22 30.30 -9.48 23.98
N THR A 23 29.22 -9.28 24.73
CA THR A 23 27.87 -9.65 24.36
C THR A 23 27.56 -9.11 22.97
N ALA A 24 27.15 -9.99 22.06
CA ALA A 24 26.70 -9.61 20.72
C ALA A 24 25.49 -8.66 20.84
N ALA A 25 25.73 -7.36 20.65
CA ALA A 25 24.66 -6.44 20.32
C ALA A 25 24.03 -6.94 19.00
N SER A 26 22.69 -7.07 18.99
CA SER A 26 21.90 -7.56 17.85
C SER A 26 22.14 -6.71 16.59
N ALA A 27 23.08 -7.14 15.75
CA ALA A 27 23.61 -6.34 14.64
C ALA A 27 22.75 -6.35 13.35
N ASN A 28 21.48 -6.72 13.39
CA ASN A 28 20.65 -6.83 12.16
C ASN A 28 19.18 -6.40 12.35
N ALA A 29 18.84 -5.63 13.38
CA ALA A 29 17.50 -5.11 13.48
C ALA A 29 17.37 -3.90 12.54
N TYR A 30 16.52 -4.02 11.53
CA TYR A 30 16.28 -3.00 10.52
C TYR A 30 14.92 -2.34 10.79
N PRO A 31 14.90 -1.30 11.64
CA PRO A 31 13.67 -0.79 12.21
C PRO A 31 12.82 -0.05 11.17
N TRP A 32 11.59 0.18 11.56
CA TRP A 32 10.67 1.04 10.83
C TRP A 32 11.28 2.41 10.50
N GLY A 33 11.12 2.86 9.26
CA GLY A 33 11.55 4.18 8.80
C GLY A 33 13.05 4.29 8.50
N GLU A 34 13.78 3.17 8.55
CA GLU A 34 15.15 3.08 8.08
C GLU A 34 15.17 2.23 6.79
N PRO A 35 14.99 2.85 5.60
CA PRO A 35 15.08 2.12 4.36
C PRO A 35 16.50 1.56 4.16
N GLY A 36 16.62 0.48 3.40
CA GLY A 36 17.93 0.04 2.91
C GLY A 36 18.54 1.05 1.94
N CYS A 37 19.60 0.66 1.24
CA CYS A 37 20.03 1.35 0.02
C CYS A 37 19.34 0.66 -1.17
N PRO A 38 18.16 1.12 -1.62
CA PRO A 38 17.36 0.43 -2.66
C PRO A 38 17.93 0.60 -4.07
N CYS A 39 19.09 1.24 -4.24
CA CYS A 39 19.65 1.51 -5.55
C CYS A 39 20.04 0.19 -6.25
N ALA A 40 19.15 -0.31 -7.12
CA ALA A 40 19.32 -1.50 -7.97
C ALA A 40 19.12 -2.88 -7.31
N THR A 41 18.24 -3.00 -6.32
CA THR A 41 17.85 -4.33 -5.79
C THR A 41 17.01 -5.14 -6.78
N VAL A 42 17.41 -6.39 -7.05
CA VAL A 42 16.63 -7.38 -7.79
C VAL A 42 15.98 -8.33 -6.79
N LEU A 43 14.72 -8.69 -7.03
CA LEU A 43 13.97 -9.56 -6.13
C LEU A 43 14.59 -10.95 -6.04
N LYS A 44 14.72 -11.46 -4.82
CA LYS A 44 15.10 -12.84 -4.52
C LYS A 44 14.24 -13.40 -3.40
N THR A 45 13.93 -14.69 -3.45
CA THR A 45 13.24 -15.36 -2.34
C THR A 45 14.17 -15.48 -1.13
N GLY A 46 13.65 -15.28 0.07
CA GLY A 46 14.39 -15.43 1.32
C GLY A 46 13.49 -15.61 2.54
N SER A 47 14.11 -15.62 3.72
CA SER A 47 13.37 -15.69 4.99
C SER A 47 12.91 -14.31 5.45
N ALA A 48 11.90 -14.26 6.32
CA ALA A 48 11.49 -13.03 7.01
C ALA A 48 12.68 -12.32 7.67
N ALA A 49 13.55 -13.06 8.36
CA ALA A 49 14.74 -12.51 9.00
C ALA A 49 15.69 -11.83 7.99
N SER A 50 15.92 -12.45 6.82
CA SER A 50 16.77 -11.84 5.78
C SER A 50 16.18 -10.57 5.15
N ALA A 51 14.85 -10.41 5.22
CA ALA A 51 14.13 -9.19 4.83
C ALA A 51 14.03 -8.15 5.98
N GLY A 52 14.58 -8.47 7.16
CA GLY A 52 14.47 -7.65 8.36
C GLY A 52 13.06 -7.61 8.96
N LEU A 53 12.27 -8.68 8.76
CA LEU A 53 10.90 -8.84 9.24
C LEU A 53 10.84 -9.85 10.39
N VAL A 54 9.89 -9.66 11.30
CA VAL A 54 9.58 -10.60 12.39
C VAL A 54 8.74 -11.75 11.82
N GLY A 55 9.34 -12.95 11.70
CA GLY A 55 8.71 -14.11 11.05
C GLY A 55 7.33 -14.47 11.61
N ALA A 56 7.21 -14.59 12.94
CA ALA A 56 5.93 -14.93 13.58
C ALA A 56 4.80 -13.91 13.30
N LYS A 57 5.15 -12.63 13.03
CA LYS A 57 4.18 -11.61 12.64
C LYS A 57 3.80 -11.70 11.18
N LEU A 58 4.77 -11.99 10.31
CA LEU A 58 4.53 -12.24 8.89
C LEU A 58 3.67 -13.50 8.65
N ASP A 59 3.81 -14.51 9.50
CA ASP A 59 3.02 -15.73 9.46
C ASP A 59 1.56 -15.50 9.87
N ALA A 60 1.28 -14.50 10.73
CA ALA A 60 -0.08 -14.16 11.15
C ALA A 60 -1.01 -13.77 9.99
N ILE A 61 -0.44 -13.27 8.88
CA ILE A 61 -1.16 -12.98 7.63
C ILE A 61 -1.96 -14.20 7.15
N ASP A 62 -1.47 -15.43 7.37
CA ASP A 62 -2.20 -16.64 6.98
C ASP A 62 -3.57 -16.73 7.64
N GLY A 63 -3.66 -16.34 8.92
CA GLY A 63 -4.91 -16.34 9.67
C GLY A 63 -5.90 -15.33 9.09
N THR A 64 -5.43 -14.11 8.83
CA THR A 64 -6.22 -13.03 8.22
C THR A 64 -6.75 -13.43 6.84
N VAL A 65 -5.92 -14.04 6.00
CA VAL A 65 -6.33 -14.48 4.66
C VAL A 65 -7.35 -15.63 4.73
N LYS A 66 -7.09 -16.64 5.56
CA LYS A 66 -8.02 -17.76 5.76
C LYS A 66 -9.37 -17.30 6.32
N ALA A 67 -9.37 -16.29 7.19
CA ALA A 67 -10.59 -15.75 7.78
C ALA A 67 -11.50 -15.13 6.71
N PHE A 68 -11.00 -14.22 5.86
CA PHE A 68 -11.88 -13.60 4.86
C PHE A 68 -12.35 -14.59 3.78
N ILE A 69 -11.56 -15.63 3.48
CA ILE A 69 -11.98 -16.72 2.59
C ILE A 69 -13.11 -17.54 3.24
N ALA A 70 -12.96 -17.88 4.53
CA ALA A 70 -13.99 -18.58 5.29
C ALA A 70 -15.30 -17.76 5.38
N ASP A 71 -15.17 -16.44 5.50
CA ASP A 71 -16.28 -15.48 5.48
C ASP A 71 -16.87 -15.24 4.07
N LYS A 72 -16.34 -15.94 3.05
CA LYS A 72 -16.76 -15.84 1.64
C LYS A 72 -16.62 -14.43 1.06
N THR A 73 -15.67 -13.65 1.56
CA THR A 73 -15.34 -12.33 0.99
C THR A 73 -14.68 -12.49 -0.38
N ALA A 74 -13.86 -13.51 -0.57
CA ALA A 74 -13.34 -13.94 -1.87
C ALA A 74 -13.09 -15.46 -1.87
N PRO A 75 -13.19 -16.16 -3.01
CA PRO A 75 -12.88 -17.60 -3.12
C PRO A 75 -11.41 -17.95 -2.85
N GLY A 76 -10.49 -17.07 -3.24
CA GLY A 76 -9.06 -17.29 -3.06
C GLY A 76 -8.24 -16.02 -3.18
N ALA A 77 -6.95 -16.16 -2.87
CA ALA A 77 -6.01 -15.05 -2.89
C ALA A 77 -4.55 -15.51 -3.10
N VAL A 78 -3.73 -14.61 -3.63
CA VAL A 78 -2.27 -14.69 -3.59
C VAL A 78 -1.73 -13.45 -2.87
N VAL A 79 -0.87 -13.66 -1.87
CA VAL A 79 -0.21 -12.58 -1.12
C VAL A 79 1.30 -12.69 -1.31
N LEU A 80 1.93 -11.59 -1.73
CA LEU A 80 3.37 -11.45 -1.83
C LEU A 80 3.84 -10.23 -1.03
N VAL A 81 4.83 -10.44 -0.17
CA VAL A 81 5.49 -9.40 0.63
C VAL A 81 6.99 -9.45 0.34
N ALA A 82 7.50 -8.38 -0.26
CA ALA A 82 8.92 -8.21 -0.53
C ALA A 82 9.45 -7.00 0.23
N ARG A 83 10.55 -7.14 0.96
CA ARG A 83 11.22 -6.03 1.64
C ARG A 83 12.72 -6.10 1.38
N ARG A 84 13.32 -4.97 0.97
CA ARG A 84 14.76 -4.85 0.70
C ARG A 84 15.27 -5.84 -0.35
N GLY A 85 14.49 -5.99 -1.43
CA GLY A 85 14.77 -6.95 -2.49
C GLY A 85 14.53 -8.42 -2.10
N VAL A 86 14.02 -8.72 -0.90
CA VAL A 86 13.76 -10.10 -0.45
C VAL A 86 12.26 -10.37 -0.40
N ILE A 87 11.79 -11.31 -1.23
CA ILE A 87 10.46 -11.89 -1.13
C ILE A 87 10.42 -12.80 0.10
N ALA A 88 9.86 -12.30 1.19
CA ALA A 88 9.77 -12.97 2.48
C ALA A 88 8.49 -13.81 2.64
N LYS A 89 7.44 -13.44 1.90
CA LYS A 89 6.19 -14.19 1.81
C LYS A 89 5.73 -14.19 0.36
N TRP A 90 5.36 -15.36 -0.14
CA TRP A 90 4.66 -15.54 -1.41
C TRP A 90 3.82 -16.80 -1.28
N GLN A 91 2.52 -16.65 -1.09
CA GLN A 91 1.61 -17.75 -0.75
C GLN A 91 0.28 -17.60 -1.47
N ALA A 92 -0.32 -18.75 -1.79
CA ALA A 92 -1.63 -18.88 -2.42
C ALA A 92 -2.61 -19.57 -1.48
N TYR A 93 -3.87 -19.15 -1.53
CA TYR A 93 -4.94 -19.59 -0.63
C TYR A 93 -6.25 -19.75 -1.41
N GLY A 94 -7.06 -20.75 -1.05
CA GLY A 94 -8.38 -20.96 -1.64
C GLY A 94 -8.35 -21.40 -3.10
N ASP A 95 -9.36 -20.99 -3.87
CA ASP A 95 -9.61 -21.47 -5.22
C ASP A 95 -9.54 -20.34 -6.26
N ALA A 96 -8.86 -20.58 -7.37
CA ALA A 96 -8.88 -19.72 -8.55
C ALA A 96 -10.20 -19.82 -9.33
N VAL A 97 -10.86 -20.98 -9.29
CA VAL A 97 -12.19 -21.21 -9.90
C VAL A 97 -13.03 -22.08 -8.97
N LEU A 98 -14.10 -21.51 -8.41
CA LEU A 98 -14.97 -22.20 -7.46
C LEU A 98 -16.43 -22.40 -7.91
N TYR A 99 -16.93 -21.57 -8.84
CA TYR A 99 -18.35 -21.43 -9.12
C TYR A 99 -18.59 -21.35 -10.62
N THR A 100 -19.76 -21.79 -11.07
CA THR A 100 -20.18 -21.76 -12.48
C THR A 100 -20.90 -20.48 -12.85
N ASP A 101 -21.63 -19.87 -11.90
CA ASP A 101 -22.47 -18.69 -12.13
C ASP A 101 -22.72 -17.88 -10.85
N ALA A 102 -23.48 -16.79 -10.99
CA ALA A 102 -23.85 -15.88 -9.89
C ALA A 102 -24.83 -16.49 -8.86
N LYS A 103 -25.28 -17.75 -9.03
CA LYS A 103 -26.09 -18.47 -8.03
C LYS A 103 -25.23 -19.23 -7.03
N PHE A 104 -23.90 -19.12 -7.15
CA PHE A 104 -22.92 -19.83 -6.34
C PHE A 104 -22.99 -21.36 -6.49
N ASP A 105 -23.48 -21.84 -7.65
CA ASP A 105 -23.37 -23.25 -8.02
C ASP A 105 -21.89 -23.58 -8.20
N LYS A 106 -21.42 -24.66 -7.55
CA LYS A 106 -20.01 -25.05 -7.60
C LYS A 106 -19.67 -25.74 -8.91
N VAL A 107 -18.46 -25.48 -9.42
CA VAL A 107 -17.90 -26.31 -10.50
C VAL A 107 -17.68 -27.75 -10.02
N ALA A 108 -17.80 -28.72 -10.92
CA ALA A 108 -17.53 -30.13 -10.59
C ALA A 108 -16.08 -30.36 -10.13
N HIS A 109 -15.14 -29.59 -10.68
CA HIS A 109 -13.72 -29.64 -10.36
C HIS A 109 -13.19 -28.23 -10.10
N PRO A 110 -13.18 -27.77 -8.82
CA PRO A 110 -12.56 -26.51 -8.46
C PRO A 110 -11.09 -26.47 -8.87
N VAL A 111 -10.64 -25.30 -9.31
CA VAL A 111 -9.22 -25.05 -9.62
C VAL A 111 -8.60 -24.39 -8.40
N PRO A 112 -7.64 -25.04 -7.71
CA PRO A 112 -6.99 -24.44 -6.54
C PRO A 112 -6.15 -23.23 -6.95
N MET A 113 -6.05 -22.26 -6.05
CA MET A 113 -5.18 -21.09 -6.24
C MET A 113 -3.70 -21.51 -6.21
N THR A 114 -2.90 -20.98 -7.13
CA THR A 114 -1.44 -21.17 -7.18
C THR A 114 -0.71 -19.83 -7.10
N LYS A 115 0.58 -19.86 -6.75
CA LYS A 115 1.40 -18.65 -6.61
C LYS A 115 1.55 -17.85 -7.91
N ASP A 116 1.47 -18.55 -9.04
CA ASP A 116 1.60 -18.04 -10.41
C ASP A 116 0.24 -17.86 -11.10
N THR A 117 -0.86 -17.92 -10.33
CA THR A 117 -2.19 -17.60 -10.85
C THR A 117 -2.22 -16.15 -11.33
N ILE A 118 -2.73 -15.95 -12.54
CA ILE A 118 -2.88 -14.67 -13.21
C ILE A 118 -4.28 -14.12 -12.91
N PHE A 119 -4.36 -12.82 -12.60
CA PHE A 119 -5.59 -12.12 -12.25
C PHE A 119 -5.83 -10.98 -13.23
N ASP A 120 -7.10 -10.68 -13.50
CA ASP A 120 -7.51 -9.39 -14.04
C ASP A 120 -7.23 -8.31 -12.99
N LEU A 121 -6.39 -7.34 -13.33
CA LEU A 121 -5.97 -6.28 -12.41
C LEU A 121 -6.97 -5.14 -12.26
N ALA A 122 -8.01 -5.09 -13.09
CA ALA A 122 -8.94 -3.97 -13.14
C ALA A 122 -8.19 -2.62 -13.11
N SER A 123 -8.52 -1.74 -12.17
CA SER A 123 -7.95 -0.39 -12.08
C SER A 123 -6.46 -0.32 -11.72
N VAL A 124 -5.82 -1.39 -11.23
CA VAL A 124 -4.34 -1.40 -11.09
C VAL A 124 -3.65 -1.22 -12.47
N SER A 125 -4.36 -1.51 -13.57
CA SER A 125 -3.92 -1.19 -14.94
C SER A 125 -3.53 0.27 -15.15
N LYS A 126 -4.19 1.21 -14.44
CA LYS A 126 -3.90 2.65 -14.52
C LYS A 126 -2.44 2.98 -14.23
N LEU A 127 -1.79 2.18 -13.38
CA LEU A 127 -0.38 2.35 -13.04
C LEU A 127 0.53 2.14 -14.26
N PHE A 128 0.20 1.21 -15.14
CA PHE A 128 0.95 0.96 -16.38
C PHE A 128 0.78 2.11 -17.35
N THR A 129 -0.44 2.63 -17.49
CA THR A 129 -0.75 3.83 -18.29
C THR A 129 -0.02 5.06 -17.78
N ALA A 130 -0.02 5.28 -16.46
CA ALA A 130 0.69 6.40 -15.84
C ALA A 130 2.20 6.30 -16.09
N VAL A 131 2.80 5.12 -15.95
CA VAL A 131 4.21 4.89 -16.31
C VAL A 131 4.46 5.14 -17.79
N ALA A 132 3.59 4.69 -18.69
CA ALA A 132 3.72 4.93 -20.13
C ALA A 132 3.69 6.43 -20.48
N VAL A 133 2.77 7.19 -19.89
CA VAL A 133 2.73 8.66 -20.04
C VAL A 133 4.00 9.30 -19.51
N MET A 134 4.51 8.84 -18.36
CA MET A 134 5.74 9.36 -17.76
C MET A 134 7.01 8.97 -18.53
N GLN A 135 7.03 7.85 -19.25
CA GLN A 135 8.10 7.51 -20.20
C GLN A 135 8.13 8.52 -21.36
N LEU A 136 6.96 8.81 -21.94
CA LEU A 136 6.83 9.83 -22.98
C LEU A 136 7.21 11.23 -22.46
N TRP A 137 6.97 11.52 -21.17
CA TRP A 137 7.39 12.76 -20.53
C TRP A 137 8.91 12.84 -20.36
N ASP A 138 9.56 11.77 -19.91
CA ASP A 138 11.02 11.69 -19.81
C ASP A 138 11.69 11.87 -21.18
N GLU A 139 11.04 11.40 -22.26
CA GLU A 139 11.46 11.59 -23.65
C GLU A 139 11.16 13.00 -24.21
N GLY A 140 10.47 13.86 -23.46
CA GLY A 140 10.06 15.20 -23.89
C GLY A 140 8.95 15.24 -24.94
N LYS A 141 8.22 14.13 -25.14
CA LYS A 141 7.10 14.03 -26.10
C LYS A 141 5.80 14.60 -25.56
N VAL A 142 5.62 14.60 -24.24
CA VAL A 142 4.45 15.18 -23.55
C VAL A 142 4.91 16.10 -22.42
N ASP A 143 4.18 17.19 -22.21
CA ASP A 143 4.33 18.08 -21.07
C ASP A 143 3.12 17.91 -20.15
N LEU A 144 3.35 17.70 -18.86
CA LEU A 144 2.30 17.44 -17.87
C LEU A 144 1.36 18.63 -17.71
N ASP A 145 1.88 19.85 -17.84
CA ASP A 145 1.13 21.08 -17.60
C ASP A 145 0.59 21.69 -18.91
N ALA A 146 0.82 21.02 -20.05
CA ALA A 146 0.23 21.42 -21.32
C ALA A 146 -1.21 20.88 -21.45
N PRO A 147 -2.10 21.61 -22.16
CA PRO A 147 -3.44 21.11 -22.44
C PRO A 147 -3.40 19.83 -23.27
N VAL A 148 -4.24 18.86 -22.92
CA VAL A 148 -4.38 17.58 -23.65
C VAL A 148 -4.78 17.82 -25.10
N ALA A 149 -5.59 18.86 -25.35
CA ALA A 149 -6.03 19.28 -26.68
C ALA A 149 -4.87 19.63 -27.64
N LYS A 150 -3.68 19.95 -27.13
CA LYS A 150 -2.46 20.14 -27.93
C LYS A 150 -2.06 18.87 -28.68
N TYR A 151 -2.27 17.72 -28.06
CA TYR A 151 -1.87 16.41 -28.58
C TYR A 151 -3.05 15.63 -29.19
N LEU A 152 -4.24 15.80 -28.61
CA LEU A 152 -5.50 15.23 -29.05
C LEU A 152 -6.51 16.34 -29.36
N PRO A 153 -6.47 16.99 -30.55
CA PRO A 153 -7.35 18.13 -30.85
C PRO A 153 -8.85 17.85 -30.68
N LYS A 154 -9.29 16.61 -30.93
CA LYS A 154 -10.70 16.18 -30.73
C LYS A 154 -11.15 16.25 -29.27
N PHE A 155 -10.23 16.15 -28.31
CA PHE A 155 -10.52 16.28 -26.89
C PHE A 155 -10.89 17.72 -26.51
N GLY A 156 -10.32 18.71 -27.23
CA GLY A 156 -10.55 20.12 -27.04
C GLY A 156 -11.94 20.58 -27.48
N VAL A 157 -12.99 20.01 -26.89
CA VAL A 157 -14.40 20.40 -27.04
C VAL A 157 -15.10 20.37 -25.69
N ASN A 158 -16.29 20.98 -25.58
CA ASN A 158 -17.17 20.89 -24.41
C ASN A 158 -16.51 21.31 -23.08
N GLY A 159 -15.74 22.41 -23.11
CA GLY A 159 -15.11 23.00 -21.92
C GLY A 159 -13.75 22.42 -21.55
N LYS A 160 -13.16 21.54 -22.38
CA LYS A 160 -11.94 20.79 -22.06
C LYS A 160 -10.64 21.39 -22.61
N GLN A 161 -10.65 22.67 -22.99
CA GLN A 161 -9.57 23.24 -23.84
C GLN A 161 -8.29 23.43 -23.05
N ASP A 162 -8.45 23.63 -21.75
CA ASP A 162 -7.39 23.95 -20.82
C ASP A 162 -7.07 22.76 -19.88
N VAL A 163 -7.81 21.65 -19.98
CA VAL A 163 -7.52 20.43 -19.18
C VAL A 163 -6.14 19.92 -19.55
N THR A 164 -5.28 19.82 -18.54
CA THR A 164 -3.88 19.40 -18.66
C THR A 164 -3.72 17.88 -18.53
N VAL A 165 -2.57 17.37 -18.97
CA VAL A 165 -2.21 15.95 -18.82
C VAL A 165 -2.11 15.59 -17.32
N ARG A 166 -1.59 16.50 -16.50
CA ARG A 166 -1.54 16.35 -15.04
C ARG A 166 -2.92 16.14 -14.45
N GLU A 167 -3.90 16.97 -14.81
CA GLU A 167 -5.26 16.87 -14.28
C GLU A 167 -5.96 15.56 -14.69
N LEU A 168 -5.62 14.96 -15.83
CA LEU A 168 -6.06 13.59 -16.14
C LEU A 168 -5.43 12.57 -15.18
N LEU A 169 -4.10 12.62 -14.99
CA LEU A 169 -3.34 11.69 -14.14
C LEU A 169 -3.74 11.78 -12.66
N THR A 170 -4.14 12.95 -12.17
CA THR A 170 -4.50 13.20 -10.77
C THR A 170 -6.01 13.13 -10.52
N HIS A 171 -6.80 12.82 -11.54
CA HIS A 171 -8.26 12.80 -11.45
C HIS A 171 -8.91 14.14 -11.09
N THR A 172 -8.32 15.25 -11.52
CA THR A 172 -8.84 16.61 -11.30
C THR A 172 -9.28 17.34 -12.58
N SER A 173 -9.45 16.60 -13.68
CA SER A 173 -9.90 17.12 -14.98
C SER A 173 -11.32 17.71 -14.99
N GLY A 174 -12.15 17.33 -14.02
CA GLY A 174 -13.57 17.67 -13.98
C GLY A 174 -14.48 16.70 -14.74
N PHE A 175 -13.94 15.59 -15.27
CA PHE A 175 -14.77 14.51 -15.80
C PHE A 175 -15.62 13.85 -14.71
N ARG A 176 -16.80 13.35 -15.10
CA ARG A 176 -17.58 12.39 -14.31
C ARG A 176 -16.84 11.04 -14.20
N PRO A 177 -17.24 10.13 -13.28
CA PRO A 177 -16.53 8.86 -13.11
C PRO A 177 -16.46 8.00 -14.37
N ASP A 178 -17.59 7.86 -15.07
CA ASP A 178 -17.75 6.95 -16.21
C ASP A 178 -18.53 7.60 -17.36
N PRO A 179 -18.43 7.10 -18.60
CA PRO A 179 -19.31 7.51 -19.68
C PRO A 179 -20.80 7.37 -19.29
N PRO A 180 -21.68 8.34 -19.63
CA PRO A 180 -23.11 8.28 -19.31
C PRO A 180 -23.82 7.09 -19.94
N ILE A 181 -23.34 6.64 -21.09
CA ILE A 181 -23.78 5.44 -21.78
C ILE A 181 -22.58 4.50 -21.80
N PRO A 182 -22.68 3.28 -21.25
CA PRO A 182 -21.59 2.31 -21.29
C PRO A 182 -21.10 2.06 -22.72
N LEU A 183 -19.79 1.99 -22.92
CA LEU A 183 -19.17 1.95 -24.24
C LEU A 183 -19.57 0.71 -25.05
N TYR A 184 -19.86 -0.41 -24.38
CA TYR A 184 -20.36 -1.62 -25.04
C TYR A 184 -21.76 -1.45 -25.66
N LYS A 185 -22.50 -0.40 -25.31
CA LYS A 185 -23.77 -0.02 -25.93
C LYS A 185 -23.60 1.02 -27.04
N ILE A 186 -22.42 1.63 -27.17
CA ILE A 186 -22.11 2.56 -28.24
C ILE A 186 -21.77 1.75 -29.51
N PRO A 187 -22.53 1.94 -30.61
CA PRO A 187 -22.25 1.26 -31.87
C PRO A 187 -20.97 1.80 -32.50
N GLY A 188 -20.40 1.02 -33.42
CA GLY A 188 -19.20 1.40 -34.16
C GLY A 188 -17.94 0.69 -33.68
N SER A 189 -16.81 1.22 -34.12
CA SER A 189 -15.47 0.71 -33.85
C SER A 189 -14.93 1.17 -32.50
N ARG A 190 -13.80 0.59 -32.08
CA ARG A 190 -13.00 1.10 -30.94
C ARG A 190 -12.71 2.60 -31.08
N ALA A 191 -12.38 3.07 -32.28
CA ALA A 191 -12.11 4.48 -32.53
C ALA A 191 -13.34 5.37 -32.28
N ASP A 192 -14.53 4.92 -32.68
CA ASP A 192 -15.79 5.65 -32.44
C ASP A 192 -16.11 5.75 -30.94
N ARG A 193 -15.80 4.68 -30.18
CA ARG A 193 -15.98 4.63 -28.72
C ARG A 193 -14.99 5.53 -27.97
N ILE A 194 -13.73 5.56 -28.40
CA ILE A 194 -12.73 6.50 -27.85
C ILE A 194 -13.14 7.93 -28.19
N ASP A 195 -13.51 8.21 -29.44
CA ASP A 195 -14.00 9.53 -29.87
C ASP A 195 -15.22 9.96 -29.05
N ASN A 196 -16.10 9.02 -28.65
CA ASN A 196 -17.22 9.31 -27.75
C ASN A 196 -16.75 9.78 -26.36
N VAL A 197 -15.72 9.14 -25.79
CA VAL A 197 -15.12 9.56 -24.50
C VAL A 197 -14.48 10.94 -24.62
N LEU A 198 -13.68 11.17 -25.66
CA LEU A 198 -13.02 12.47 -25.89
C LEU A 198 -14.02 13.62 -26.04
N GLN A 199 -15.24 13.34 -26.49
CA GLN A 199 -16.31 14.31 -26.66
C GLN A 199 -17.16 14.53 -25.40
N GLN A 200 -16.99 13.78 -24.32
CA GLN A 200 -17.81 13.97 -23.11
C GLN A 200 -17.62 15.38 -22.52
N PRO A 201 -18.68 16.02 -22.01
CA PRO A 201 -18.55 17.27 -21.28
C PRO A 201 -17.95 17.05 -19.89
N LEU A 202 -17.45 18.12 -19.28
CA LEU A 202 -17.05 18.12 -17.87
C LEU A 202 -18.28 18.29 -16.96
N GLU A 203 -18.21 17.69 -15.77
CA GLU A 203 -19.16 17.92 -14.67
C GLU A 203 -18.69 19.07 -13.77
N TYR A 204 -17.37 19.23 -13.62
CA TYR A 204 -16.74 20.28 -12.82
C TYR A 204 -15.72 21.08 -13.64
N PRO A 205 -15.43 22.34 -13.27
CA PRO A 205 -14.31 23.06 -13.88
C PRO A 205 -12.97 22.31 -13.64
N PRO A 206 -12.04 22.30 -14.62
CA PRO A 206 -10.73 21.66 -14.46
C PRO A 206 -9.98 22.19 -13.23
N GLY A 207 -9.32 21.28 -12.51
CA GLY A 207 -8.50 21.60 -11.36
C GLY A 207 -9.29 22.14 -10.17
N THR A 208 -10.59 21.82 -10.03
CA THR A 208 -11.40 22.28 -8.89
C THR A 208 -11.92 21.17 -7.99
N HIS A 209 -12.01 19.93 -8.49
CA HIS A 209 -12.57 18.79 -7.79
C HIS A 209 -11.75 17.55 -8.13
N TYR A 210 -11.56 16.66 -7.15
CA TYR A 210 -11.12 15.30 -7.41
C TYR A 210 -12.33 14.40 -7.72
N VAL A 211 -12.32 13.74 -8.88
CA VAL A 211 -13.31 12.73 -9.28
C VAL A 211 -12.57 11.56 -9.92
N TYR A 212 -12.53 10.43 -9.20
CA TYR A 212 -11.97 9.20 -9.75
C TYR A 212 -12.75 8.81 -11.02
N SER A 213 -12.07 8.82 -12.16
CA SER A 213 -12.69 8.81 -13.48
C SER A 213 -11.92 7.93 -14.45
N ASP A 214 -12.60 6.93 -15.00
CA ASP A 214 -12.06 6.03 -16.01
C ASP A 214 -11.87 6.76 -17.35
N MET A 215 -12.67 7.78 -17.62
CA MET A 215 -12.54 8.61 -18.82
C MET A 215 -11.20 9.35 -18.89
N ASN A 216 -10.60 9.69 -17.75
CA ASN A 216 -9.25 10.25 -17.71
C ASN A 216 -8.24 9.27 -18.29
N PHE A 217 -8.27 8.04 -17.82
CA PHE A 217 -7.29 7.02 -18.18
C PHE A 217 -7.53 6.41 -19.56
N ILE A 218 -8.79 6.34 -20.03
CA ILE A 218 -9.08 6.05 -21.44
C ILE A 218 -8.47 7.14 -22.35
N THR A 219 -8.59 8.41 -21.95
CA THR A 219 -7.98 9.54 -22.69
C THR A 219 -6.45 9.47 -22.66
N LEU A 220 -5.84 9.11 -21.53
CA LEU A 220 -4.39 8.92 -21.41
C LEU A 220 -3.89 7.74 -22.26
N GLY A 221 -4.64 6.64 -22.35
CA GLY A 221 -4.33 5.54 -23.27
C GLY A 221 -4.31 6.02 -24.73
N ALA A 222 -5.34 6.77 -25.14
CA ALA A 222 -5.37 7.38 -26.48
C ALA A 222 -4.22 8.39 -26.72
N LEU A 223 -3.79 9.10 -25.67
CA LEU A 223 -2.62 9.99 -25.72
C LEU A 223 -1.32 9.21 -25.94
N VAL A 224 -1.13 8.09 -25.22
CA VAL A 224 0.01 7.18 -25.42
C VAL A 224 0.03 6.70 -26.87
N GLU A 225 -1.09 6.17 -27.38
CA GLU A 225 -1.17 5.67 -28.76
C GLU A 225 -0.85 6.76 -29.79
N LYS A 226 -1.34 7.98 -29.55
CA LYS A 226 -1.12 9.11 -30.44
C LYS A 226 0.35 9.53 -30.50
N LEU A 227 1.04 9.53 -29.37
CA LEU A 227 2.40 10.07 -29.26
C LEU A 227 3.48 9.02 -29.54
N SER A 228 3.22 7.75 -29.27
CA SER A 228 4.13 6.64 -29.58
C SER A 228 3.93 6.12 -31.02
N GLY A 229 2.71 6.16 -31.54
CA GLY A 229 2.32 5.46 -32.77
C GLY A 229 2.10 3.95 -32.58
N GLU A 230 2.13 3.46 -31.35
CA GLU A 230 1.93 2.06 -30.96
C GLU A 230 0.61 1.93 -30.19
N ARG A 231 -0.10 0.81 -30.37
CA ARG A 231 -1.27 0.52 -29.51
C ARG A 231 -0.80 0.34 -28.07
N GLU A 232 -1.62 0.71 -27.09
CA GLU A 232 -1.19 0.77 -25.68
C GLU A 232 -0.65 -0.57 -25.14
N ASP A 233 -1.26 -1.69 -25.52
CA ASP A 233 -0.79 -3.05 -25.20
C ASP A 233 0.61 -3.34 -25.75
N GLN A 234 0.89 -2.87 -26.97
CA GLN A 234 2.21 -3.00 -27.59
C GLN A 234 3.23 -2.12 -26.89
N PHE A 235 2.87 -0.88 -26.59
CA PHE A 235 3.76 0.06 -25.90
C PHE A 235 4.14 -0.46 -24.51
N VAL A 236 3.15 -0.85 -23.70
CA VAL A 236 3.38 -1.41 -22.36
C VAL A 236 4.23 -2.67 -22.45
N LYS A 237 3.99 -3.55 -23.42
CA LYS A 237 4.80 -4.75 -23.62
C LYS A 237 6.25 -4.45 -23.98
N GLN A 238 6.49 -3.54 -24.92
CA GLN A 238 7.82 -3.26 -25.45
C GLN A 238 8.68 -2.41 -24.52
N HIS A 239 8.06 -1.46 -23.82
CA HIS A 239 8.78 -0.41 -23.08
C HIS A 239 8.70 -0.57 -21.56
N ILE A 240 7.80 -1.43 -21.04
CA ILE A 240 7.61 -1.67 -19.60
C ILE A 240 7.77 -3.15 -19.25
N THR A 241 6.83 -4.01 -19.62
CA THR A 241 6.80 -5.39 -19.09
C THR A 241 7.88 -6.28 -19.70
N GLY A 242 8.21 -6.10 -20.98
CA GLY A 242 9.31 -6.80 -21.65
C GLY A 242 10.69 -6.52 -21.02
N PRO A 243 11.11 -5.24 -20.92
CA PRO A 243 12.36 -4.87 -20.26
C PRO A 243 12.43 -5.24 -18.78
N LEU A 244 11.29 -5.32 -18.08
CA LEU A 244 11.20 -5.78 -16.69
C LEU A 244 11.13 -7.31 -16.53
N HIS A 245 11.07 -8.07 -17.63
CA HIS A 245 10.89 -9.51 -17.63
C HIS A 245 9.59 -9.98 -16.92
N MET A 246 8.53 -9.17 -16.98
CA MET A 246 7.21 -9.48 -16.43
C MET A 246 6.42 -10.38 -17.40
N THR A 247 6.80 -11.67 -17.43
CA THR A 247 6.29 -12.66 -18.43
C THR A 247 4.85 -13.12 -18.22
N SER A 248 4.27 -12.87 -17.05
CA SER A 248 2.86 -13.11 -16.73
C SER A 248 2.04 -11.83 -16.77
N THR A 249 2.56 -10.72 -17.30
CA THR A 249 1.84 -9.43 -17.37
C THR A 249 1.53 -8.97 -18.79
N MET A 250 0.25 -8.84 -19.13
CA MET A 250 -0.19 -8.48 -20.48
C MET A 250 -1.63 -7.95 -20.51
N TYR A 251 -1.98 -7.24 -21.58
CA TYR A 251 -3.39 -7.14 -21.99
C TYR A 251 -3.79 -8.37 -22.81
N ASP A 252 -5.08 -8.69 -22.83
CA ASP A 252 -5.68 -9.77 -23.64
C ASP A 252 -4.87 -11.09 -23.63
N PRO A 253 -4.78 -11.77 -22.47
CA PRO A 253 -4.02 -13.00 -22.37
C PRO A 253 -4.54 -14.05 -23.37
N PRO A 254 -3.64 -14.77 -24.07
CA PRO A 254 -4.04 -15.80 -25.01
C PRO A 254 -4.78 -16.95 -24.31
N ALA A 255 -5.69 -17.62 -25.02
CA ALA A 255 -6.49 -18.73 -24.49
C ALA A 255 -5.65 -19.87 -23.88
N SER A 256 -4.40 -20.05 -24.33
CA SER A 256 -3.46 -21.03 -23.74
C SER A 256 -3.11 -20.75 -22.29
N LEU A 257 -3.27 -19.51 -21.80
CA LEU A 257 -3.05 -19.13 -20.41
C LEU A 257 -4.31 -19.26 -19.54
N GLU A 258 -5.49 -19.48 -20.12
CA GLU A 258 -6.75 -19.60 -19.36
C GLU A 258 -6.64 -20.55 -18.15
N PRO A 259 -5.99 -21.74 -18.24
CA PRO A 259 -5.82 -22.63 -17.08
C PRO A 259 -5.10 -21.99 -15.88
N ARG A 260 -4.24 -20.99 -16.11
CA ARG A 260 -3.51 -20.23 -15.08
C ARG A 260 -4.26 -18.97 -14.62
N ILE A 261 -5.41 -18.63 -15.22
CA ILE A 261 -6.14 -17.41 -14.90
C ILE A 261 -7.28 -17.72 -13.92
N ALA A 262 -7.41 -16.89 -12.88
CA ALA A 262 -8.54 -16.94 -11.96
C ALA A 262 -9.85 -16.55 -12.66
N ALA A 263 -10.94 -17.24 -12.34
CA ALA A 263 -12.28 -16.79 -12.73
C ALA A 263 -12.57 -15.45 -12.05
N THR A 264 -13.23 -14.52 -12.76
CA THR A 264 -13.40 -13.14 -12.30
C THR A 264 -14.85 -12.80 -11.96
N GLU A 265 -15.81 -12.91 -12.88
CA GLU A 265 -17.22 -12.58 -12.61
C GLU A 265 -18.13 -13.27 -13.64
N TYR A 266 -19.34 -13.66 -13.24
CA TYR A 266 -20.39 -14.06 -14.16
C TYR A 266 -21.17 -12.85 -14.70
N GLN A 267 -21.03 -12.54 -16.00
CA GLN A 267 -21.68 -11.40 -16.68
C GLN A 267 -22.69 -11.83 -17.76
N PRO A 268 -23.95 -12.14 -17.39
CA PRO A 268 -24.99 -12.52 -18.35
C PRO A 268 -25.55 -11.33 -19.15
N TRP A 269 -25.51 -10.10 -18.63
CA TRP A 269 -26.07 -8.90 -19.29
C TRP A 269 -25.27 -8.44 -20.52
N THR A 270 -24.02 -8.86 -20.64
CA THR A 270 -23.17 -8.71 -21.82
C THR A 270 -23.07 -9.99 -22.65
N HIS A 271 -23.77 -11.07 -22.25
CA HIS A 271 -23.69 -12.41 -22.84
C HIS A 271 -22.28 -13.03 -22.82
N ARG A 272 -21.43 -12.64 -21.86
CA ARG A 272 -20.04 -13.12 -21.75
C ARG A 272 -19.88 -14.34 -20.84
N GLY A 273 -20.89 -14.64 -20.02
CA GLY A 273 -20.86 -15.77 -19.10
C GLY A 273 -19.84 -15.58 -17.98
N MET A 274 -19.23 -16.68 -17.50
CA MET A 274 -18.16 -16.61 -16.50
C MET A 274 -16.87 -16.09 -17.14
N LEU A 275 -16.39 -14.94 -16.69
CA LEU A 275 -15.17 -14.35 -17.19
C LEU A 275 -13.94 -15.09 -16.67
N ARG A 276 -13.06 -15.45 -17.59
CA ARG A 276 -11.74 -16.02 -17.35
C ARG A 276 -10.85 -15.71 -18.54
N GLY A 277 -9.78 -14.96 -18.32
CA GLY A 277 -8.91 -14.48 -19.40
C GLY A 277 -9.50 -13.39 -20.29
N GLN A 278 -10.55 -12.70 -19.84
CA GLN A 278 -11.09 -11.51 -20.49
C GLN A 278 -11.34 -10.43 -19.44
N VAL A 279 -11.06 -9.17 -19.77
CA VAL A 279 -11.21 -8.04 -18.84
C VAL A 279 -12.64 -7.93 -18.29
N ASN A 280 -12.77 -7.75 -16.99
CA ASN A 280 -14.02 -7.62 -16.26
C ASN A 280 -14.78 -6.36 -16.67
N ASP A 281 -14.06 -5.24 -16.72
CA ASP A 281 -14.60 -3.94 -17.07
C ASP A 281 -15.23 -3.94 -18.48
N GLU A 282 -16.52 -3.64 -18.55
CA GLU A 282 -17.27 -3.71 -19.80
C GLU A 282 -16.87 -2.61 -20.79
N ASN A 283 -16.36 -1.48 -20.30
CA ASN A 283 -15.89 -0.38 -21.15
C ASN A 283 -14.53 -0.74 -21.79
N ALA A 284 -13.59 -1.32 -21.04
CA ALA A 284 -12.33 -1.83 -21.56
C ALA A 284 -12.56 -2.99 -22.53
N TRP A 285 -13.48 -3.90 -22.21
CA TRP A 285 -13.88 -4.96 -23.13
C TRP A 285 -14.42 -4.39 -24.46
N ALA A 286 -15.22 -3.32 -24.39
CA ALA A 286 -15.70 -2.62 -25.59
C ALA A 286 -14.60 -1.86 -26.35
N LEU A 287 -13.41 -1.72 -25.78
CA LEU A 287 -12.24 -1.13 -26.43
C LEU A 287 -11.24 -2.20 -26.87
N ASP A 288 -11.76 -3.38 -27.22
CA ASP A 288 -11.02 -4.56 -27.63
C ASP A 288 -10.02 -5.02 -26.55
N GLY A 289 -10.42 -4.91 -25.28
CA GLY A 289 -9.64 -5.38 -24.12
C GLY A 289 -8.47 -4.48 -23.71
N VAL A 290 -8.17 -3.43 -24.48
CA VAL A 290 -7.01 -2.54 -24.27
C VAL A 290 -7.47 -1.10 -24.07
N ALA A 291 -7.46 -0.67 -22.82
CA ALA A 291 -7.77 0.68 -22.41
C ALA A 291 -6.88 1.11 -21.23
N GLY A 292 -6.60 2.41 -21.15
CA GLY A 292 -5.71 2.91 -20.11
C GLY A 292 -6.26 2.81 -18.68
N HIS A 293 -7.56 2.57 -18.50
CA HIS A 293 -8.17 2.45 -17.16
C HIS A 293 -8.24 1.01 -16.63
N ALA A 294 -8.23 0.00 -17.50
CA ALA A 294 -8.38 -1.42 -17.19
C ALA A 294 -7.95 -2.32 -18.36
N GLY A 295 -7.63 -3.59 -18.09
CA GLY A 295 -7.33 -4.61 -19.12
C GLY A 295 -6.02 -5.35 -18.94
N VAL A 296 -5.16 -4.91 -18.01
CA VAL A 296 -3.93 -5.64 -17.67
C VAL A 296 -4.27 -6.86 -16.81
N PHE A 297 -3.67 -7.98 -17.16
CA PHE A 297 -3.60 -9.20 -16.36
C PHE A 297 -2.19 -9.35 -15.81
N SER A 298 -2.03 -9.83 -14.57
CA SER A 298 -0.71 -10.11 -13.98
C SER A 298 -0.77 -11.15 -12.87
N ASP A 299 0.39 -11.65 -12.45
CA ASP A 299 0.55 -12.43 -11.22
C ASP A 299 1.21 -11.58 -10.11
N ALA A 300 1.26 -12.13 -8.90
CA ALA A 300 1.77 -11.38 -7.75
C ALA A 300 3.27 -11.08 -7.86
N HIS A 301 4.04 -11.93 -8.54
CA HIS A 301 5.49 -11.79 -8.66
C HIS A 301 5.86 -10.68 -9.64
N ASP A 302 5.22 -10.63 -10.80
CA ASP A 302 5.44 -9.57 -11.77
C ASP A 302 5.03 -8.20 -11.20
N LEU A 303 3.91 -8.10 -10.49
CA LEU A 303 3.55 -6.85 -9.80
C LEU A 303 4.56 -6.48 -8.71
N ALA A 304 5.19 -7.45 -8.05
CA ALA A 304 6.28 -7.17 -7.12
C ALA A 304 7.51 -6.60 -7.84
N ILE A 305 7.83 -7.10 -9.05
CA ILE A 305 8.89 -6.53 -9.90
C ILE A 305 8.57 -5.07 -10.24
N PHE A 306 7.34 -4.79 -10.68
CA PHE A 306 6.88 -3.43 -10.96
C PHE A 306 7.02 -2.52 -9.72
N GLY A 307 6.62 -3.00 -8.54
CA GLY A 307 6.80 -2.28 -7.28
C GLY A 307 8.26 -2.08 -6.89
N GLN A 308 9.13 -3.07 -7.14
CA GLN A 308 10.57 -2.97 -6.86
C GLN A 308 11.25 -1.99 -7.83
N MET A 309 10.82 -1.91 -9.09
CA MET A 309 11.27 -0.89 -10.05
C MET A 309 11.01 0.52 -9.53
N MET A 310 9.83 0.75 -8.94
CA MET A 310 9.47 2.02 -8.30
C MET A 310 10.31 2.32 -7.05
N LEU A 311 10.56 1.31 -6.19
CA LEU A 311 11.47 1.44 -5.04
C LEU A 311 12.90 1.78 -5.45
N ASN A 312 13.35 1.22 -6.58
CA ASN A 312 14.68 1.43 -7.15
C ASN A 312 14.77 2.70 -8.03
N ASP A 313 13.85 3.64 -7.86
CA ASP A 313 13.80 4.91 -8.59
C ASP A 313 13.87 4.76 -10.13
N GLY A 314 13.07 3.81 -10.64
CA GLY A 314 12.80 3.66 -12.08
C GLY A 314 13.65 2.58 -12.76
N THR A 315 14.36 1.75 -11.99
CA THR A 315 15.26 0.72 -12.53
C THR A 315 15.03 -0.65 -11.93
N TYR A 316 15.22 -1.70 -12.71
CA TYR A 316 15.19 -3.08 -12.21
C TYR A 316 16.00 -3.97 -13.13
N ASP A 317 16.84 -4.84 -12.54
CA ASP A 317 17.65 -5.83 -13.26
C ASP A 317 18.40 -5.27 -14.49
N GLY A 318 19.03 -4.10 -14.32
CA GLY A 318 19.77 -3.41 -15.37
C GLY A 318 18.93 -2.59 -16.37
N ALA A 319 17.61 -2.77 -16.40
CA ALA A 319 16.70 -1.94 -17.20
C ALA A 319 16.38 -0.61 -16.50
N ARG A 320 16.29 0.47 -17.27
CA ARG A 320 15.71 1.75 -16.84
C ARG A 320 14.39 1.96 -17.54
N ILE A 321 13.32 2.01 -16.76
CA ILE A 321 11.96 2.26 -17.25
C ILE A 321 11.63 3.74 -17.14
N LEU A 322 12.00 4.37 -16.03
CA LEU A 322 11.75 5.79 -15.75
C LEU A 322 13.00 6.46 -15.19
N SER A 323 13.10 7.78 -15.33
CA SER A 323 14.04 8.58 -14.58
C SER A 323 13.64 8.62 -13.10
N ALA A 324 14.62 8.79 -12.20
CA ALA A 324 14.32 9.00 -10.78
C ALA A 324 13.46 10.26 -10.54
N ARG A 325 13.49 11.22 -11.46
CA ARG A 325 12.64 12.42 -11.40
C ARG A 325 11.18 12.06 -11.72
N ALA A 326 10.93 11.26 -12.75
CA ALA A 326 9.58 10.80 -13.09
C ALA A 326 8.97 9.96 -11.95
N VAL A 327 9.74 9.04 -11.36
CA VAL A 327 9.27 8.27 -10.20
C VAL A 327 8.91 9.16 -9.02
N ARG A 328 9.75 10.16 -8.68
CA ARG A 328 9.39 11.12 -7.63
C ARG A 328 8.10 11.88 -7.92
N LEU A 329 7.84 12.25 -9.18
CA LEU A 329 6.60 12.93 -9.56
C LEU A 329 5.37 12.02 -9.44
N LEU A 330 5.49 10.74 -9.83
CA LEU A 330 4.42 9.74 -9.66
C LEU A 330 3.98 9.60 -8.20
N GLU A 331 4.91 9.79 -7.26
CA GLU A 331 4.68 9.54 -5.82
C GLU A 331 4.58 10.81 -4.97
N THR A 332 4.67 11.99 -5.59
CA THR A 332 4.49 13.27 -4.89
C THR A 332 3.02 13.65 -4.95
N ASN A 333 2.45 14.02 -3.81
CA ASN A 333 1.09 14.55 -3.76
C ASN A 333 0.97 15.78 -4.68
N ALA A 334 0.17 15.64 -5.73
CA ALA A 334 -0.09 16.68 -6.72
C ALA A 334 -1.22 17.63 -6.29
N ASP A 335 -2.07 17.21 -5.34
CA ASP A 335 -3.31 17.89 -4.94
C ASP A 335 -3.29 18.35 -3.47
N SER A 336 -2.40 19.27 -3.13
CA SER A 336 -2.43 19.94 -1.80
C SER A 336 -3.65 20.86 -1.57
N LYS A 337 -4.66 20.87 -2.47
CA LYS A 337 -5.69 21.91 -2.58
C LYS A 337 -7.15 21.45 -2.48
N PHE A 338 -7.47 20.16 -2.52
CA PHE A 338 -8.88 19.70 -2.64
C PHE A 338 -9.24 18.62 -1.63
N PRO A 339 -10.13 18.89 -0.65
CA PRO A 339 -10.82 17.84 0.10
C PRO A 339 -11.88 17.17 -0.79
N LEU A 340 -12.00 15.84 -0.73
CA LEU A 340 -13.01 15.03 -1.43
C LEU A 340 -14.41 15.63 -1.27
N THR A 341 -14.98 16.10 -2.37
CA THR A 341 -16.42 16.34 -2.49
C THR A 341 -17.04 15.20 -3.29
N GLY A 342 -17.48 14.16 -2.58
CA GLY A 342 -18.43 13.17 -3.11
C GLY A 342 -17.82 11.90 -3.69
N CYS A 343 -17.96 10.80 -2.95
CA CYS A 343 -17.94 9.46 -3.52
C CYS A 343 -19.23 9.24 -4.31
N GLY A 344 -19.20 9.51 -5.61
CA GLY A 344 -20.26 9.07 -6.52
C GLY A 344 -20.11 7.57 -6.78
N ASP A 345 -21.08 6.77 -6.31
CA ASP A 345 -21.26 5.40 -6.79
C ASP A 345 -21.50 5.42 -8.32
N PRO A 346 -20.75 4.66 -9.14
CA PRO A 346 -20.99 4.58 -10.58
C PRO A 346 -22.38 4.00 -10.95
N ASN A 347 -23.12 3.42 -10.01
CA ASN A 347 -24.46 2.87 -10.22
C ASN A 347 -25.63 3.67 -9.59
N GLY A 348 -25.36 4.80 -8.94
CA GLY A 348 -26.41 5.64 -8.32
C GLY A 348 -27.23 4.95 -7.20
N ALA A 349 -26.82 3.78 -6.72
CA ALA A 349 -27.40 3.10 -5.59
C ALA A 349 -26.65 3.50 -4.32
N LYS A 350 -27.33 4.17 -3.38
CA LYS A 350 -26.82 4.33 -2.02
C LYS A 350 -26.64 2.95 -1.39
N VAL A 351 -25.45 2.37 -1.48
CA VAL A 351 -25.08 1.17 -0.72
C VAL A 351 -24.75 1.62 0.70
N PRO A 352 -25.53 1.25 1.72
CA PRO A 352 -25.15 1.53 3.10
C PRO A 352 -23.88 0.72 3.39
N GLY A 353 -22.73 1.39 3.53
CA GLY A 353 -21.46 0.78 3.91
C GLY A 353 -20.37 0.70 2.84
N SER A 354 -20.54 1.24 1.62
CA SER A 354 -19.39 1.46 0.70
C SER A 354 -18.65 2.79 0.98
N CYS A 355 -19.32 3.72 1.65
CA CYS A 355 -18.70 4.87 2.31
C CYS A 355 -18.61 4.52 3.79
N VAL A 356 -17.39 4.35 4.31
CA VAL A 356 -17.18 4.22 5.75
C VAL A 356 -17.49 5.59 6.37
N GLY A 357 -18.73 5.82 6.78
CA GLY A 357 -19.11 6.88 7.72
C GLY A 357 -18.91 8.35 7.26
N ASN A 358 -19.45 9.27 8.05
CA ASN A 358 -19.11 10.68 7.99
C ASN A 358 -17.65 10.86 8.43
N VAL A 359 -16.68 10.68 7.54
CA VAL A 359 -15.27 11.01 7.83
C VAL A 359 -15.06 12.48 7.43
N SER A 360 -15.23 13.39 8.38
CA SER A 360 -14.90 14.81 8.21
C SER A 360 -13.64 15.18 9.01
N ARG A 361 -12.69 14.26 9.15
CA ARG A 361 -11.51 14.46 10.00
C ARG A 361 -10.22 14.18 9.24
N VAL A 362 -9.54 15.24 8.83
CA VAL A 362 -8.07 15.41 8.75
C VAL A 362 -7.25 14.21 8.24
N TYR A 363 -7.77 13.40 7.33
CA TYR A 363 -6.96 12.56 6.48
C TYR A 363 -6.71 13.33 5.18
N ASN A 364 -5.51 13.16 4.62
CA ASN A 364 -5.23 13.54 3.24
C ASN A 364 -5.81 12.44 2.32
N GLU A 365 -7.10 12.13 2.46
CA GLU A 365 -7.83 11.10 1.68
C GLU A 365 -7.72 11.37 0.16
N ASP A 366 -7.37 12.61 -0.14
CA ASP A 366 -7.27 13.26 -1.43
C ASP A 366 -5.83 13.28 -1.97
N ALA A 367 -4.85 12.75 -1.24
CA ALA A 367 -3.47 12.75 -1.69
C ALA A 367 -3.32 11.82 -2.90
N THR A 368 -3.13 12.43 -4.06
CA THR A 368 -3.00 11.74 -5.34
C THR A 368 -1.60 12.00 -5.89
N GLY A 369 -0.95 10.93 -6.27
CA GLY A 369 0.18 10.99 -7.18
C GLY A 369 -0.33 11.09 -8.61
N LEU A 370 0.59 11.04 -9.57
CA LEU A 370 0.22 10.89 -10.98
C LEU A 370 -0.20 9.43 -11.21
N GLY A 371 -1.49 9.15 -11.10
CA GLY A 371 -2.09 7.80 -11.21
C GLY A 371 -1.96 6.91 -9.98
N TRP A 372 -1.34 7.38 -8.89
CA TRP A 372 -1.19 6.63 -7.65
C TRP A 372 -2.07 7.21 -6.54
N SER A 373 -2.64 6.35 -5.69
CA SER A 373 -3.16 6.76 -4.40
C SER A 373 -2.00 6.93 -3.42
N ILE A 374 -2.01 7.99 -2.61
CA ILE A 374 -0.99 8.26 -1.58
C ILE A 374 -1.65 8.27 -0.21
N ASP A 375 -1.00 7.69 0.79
CA ASP A 375 -1.40 7.78 2.22
C ASP A 375 -2.85 7.35 2.53
N ARG A 376 -3.43 6.43 1.74
CA ARG A 376 -4.80 5.96 1.96
C ARG A 376 -4.86 4.90 3.05
N GLY A 377 -4.99 5.33 4.31
CA GLY A 377 -5.05 4.42 5.47
C GLY A 377 -6.17 3.39 5.43
N TYR A 378 -7.32 3.70 4.80
CA TYR A 378 -8.42 2.74 4.67
C TYR A 378 -8.08 1.55 3.74
N LEU A 379 -7.11 1.72 2.83
CA LEU A 379 -6.58 0.66 1.95
C LEU A 379 -5.29 0.06 2.50
N MET A 380 -4.30 0.91 2.74
CA MET A 380 -2.93 0.51 3.05
C MET A 380 -2.71 0.22 4.54
N GLY A 381 -3.75 0.37 5.36
CA GLY A 381 -3.73 0.11 6.79
C GLY A 381 -2.57 0.81 7.48
N ALA A 382 -1.89 0.08 8.36
CA ALA A 382 -0.76 0.60 9.12
C ALA A 382 0.54 0.85 8.31
N LEU A 383 0.55 0.51 7.00
CA LEU A 383 1.61 0.93 6.07
C LEU A 383 1.41 2.34 5.53
N SER A 384 0.24 2.95 5.70
CA SER A 384 -0.04 4.31 5.24
C SER A 384 0.95 5.35 5.80
N GLY A 385 1.28 6.32 4.96
CA GLY A 385 2.07 7.49 5.27
C GLY A 385 2.30 8.33 4.00
N PRO A 386 2.86 9.55 4.14
CA PRO A 386 3.09 10.48 3.02
C PRO A 386 4.01 9.98 1.89
N HIS A 387 4.69 8.85 2.11
CA HIS A 387 5.60 8.22 1.15
C HIS A 387 5.21 6.75 0.89
N THR A 388 3.93 6.45 1.10
CA THR A 388 3.32 5.17 0.73
C THR A 388 2.38 5.42 -0.43
N VAL A 389 2.62 4.70 -1.53
CA VAL A 389 1.77 4.74 -2.72
C VAL A 389 1.14 3.39 -2.96
N GLY A 390 -0.01 3.35 -3.62
CA GLY A 390 -0.65 2.10 -4.02
C GLY A 390 -1.88 2.34 -4.89
N HIS A 391 -2.51 1.24 -5.30
CA HIS A 391 -3.74 1.29 -6.09
C HIS A 391 -4.50 -0.02 -5.94
N GLU A 392 -5.82 0.08 -5.82
CA GLU A 392 -6.78 -1.00 -5.76
C GLU A 392 -7.41 -1.29 -7.13
N GLY A 393 -7.77 -2.54 -7.38
CA GLY A 393 -8.55 -2.97 -8.52
C GLY A 393 -9.90 -3.50 -8.06
N PHE A 394 -10.96 -3.17 -8.81
CA PHE A 394 -12.33 -3.60 -8.53
C PHE A 394 -12.46 -5.12 -8.33
N THR A 395 -11.65 -5.91 -9.05
CA THR A 395 -11.58 -7.37 -8.96
C THR A 395 -11.04 -7.90 -7.62
N GLY A 396 -10.62 -7.01 -6.73
CA GLY A 396 -10.04 -7.31 -5.43
C GLY A 396 -8.51 -7.47 -5.47
N THR A 397 -7.86 -6.85 -6.46
CA THR A 397 -6.40 -6.78 -6.59
C THR A 397 -5.87 -5.51 -5.95
N MET A 398 -4.65 -5.53 -5.41
CA MET A 398 -4.03 -4.38 -4.77
C MET A 398 -2.51 -4.50 -4.79
N ILE A 399 -1.84 -3.37 -5.02
CA ILE A 399 -0.41 -3.18 -4.77
C ILE A 399 -0.20 -1.95 -3.88
N ALA A 400 0.71 -2.02 -2.91
CA ALA A 400 1.31 -0.82 -2.32
C ALA A 400 2.81 -0.93 -2.13
N ILE A 401 3.44 0.24 -2.11
CA ILE A 401 4.87 0.45 -1.96
C ILE A 401 5.04 1.45 -0.82
N ASN A 402 5.76 1.05 0.23
CA ASN A 402 6.15 1.96 1.30
C ASN A 402 7.66 2.19 1.22
N LYS A 403 8.05 3.32 0.62
CA LYS A 403 9.46 3.67 0.40
C LYS A 403 10.27 3.79 1.70
N PRO A 404 9.77 4.45 2.77
CA PRO A 404 10.51 4.55 4.03
C PRO A 404 10.87 3.21 4.69
N ASN A 405 10.19 2.12 4.30
CA ASN A 405 10.47 0.78 4.79
C ASN A 405 10.98 -0.19 3.73
N ASP A 406 11.20 0.29 2.49
CA ASP A 406 11.71 -0.49 1.36
C ASP A 406 10.90 -1.77 1.14
N ILE A 407 9.57 -1.64 1.11
CA ILE A 407 8.63 -2.77 1.08
C ILE A 407 7.60 -2.62 -0.03
N VAL A 408 7.34 -3.73 -0.72
CA VAL A 408 6.26 -3.95 -1.69
C VAL A 408 5.33 -5.00 -1.14
N VAL A 409 4.03 -4.72 -1.20
CA VAL A 409 2.97 -5.67 -0.84
C VAL A 409 2.04 -5.80 -2.03
N VAL A 410 1.79 -7.04 -2.44
CA VAL A 410 0.81 -7.37 -3.47
C VAL A 410 -0.19 -8.35 -2.88
N MET A 411 -1.48 -8.06 -3.04
CA MET A 411 -2.57 -8.96 -2.69
C MET A 411 -3.52 -9.04 -3.88
N LEU A 412 -3.59 -10.21 -4.50
CA LEU A 412 -4.49 -10.48 -5.62
C LEU A 412 -5.56 -11.45 -5.15
N THR A 413 -6.83 -11.09 -5.37
CA THR A 413 -7.97 -11.96 -5.07
C THR A 413 -8.86 -12.05 -6.30
N ASN A 414 -9.68 -13.09 -6.36
CA ASN A 414 -10.79 -13.18 -7.31
C ASN A 414 -12.10 -12.81 -6.62
N ARG A 415 -12.14 -11.67 -5.93
CA ARG A 415 -13.28 -11.31 -5.07
C ARG A 415 -14.60 -11.27 -5.81
N GLU A 416 -14.59 -10.78 -7.04
CA GLU A 416 -15.80 -10.64 -7.87
C GLU A 416 -16.34 -12.00 -8.33
N HIS A 417 -15.63 -13.10 -8.03
CA HIS A 417 -16.03 -14.44 -8.44
C HIS A 417 -17.01 -15.05 -7.41
N PRO A 418 -18.27 -15.34 -7.78
CA PRO A 418 -18.84 -15.26 -9.12
C PRO A 418 -19.65 -13.98 -9.41
N THR A 419 -19.87 -13.12 -8.43
CA THR A 419 -20.65 -11.88 -8.61
C THR A 419 -20.06 -10.68 -7.89
N ARG A 420 -20.25 -9.49 -8.47
CA ARG A 420 -19.95 -8.20 -7.83
C ARG A 420 -20.74 -7.84 -6.59
N ASN A 421 -21.84 -8.55 -6.34
CA ASN A 421 -22.74 -8.29 -5.22
C ASN A 421 -22.28 -8.99 -3.92
N GLY A 422 -20.97 -8.98 -3.65
CA GLY A 422 -20.36 -9.62 -2.48
C GLY A 422 -19.89 -8.61 -1.42
N PRO A 423 -19.46 -9.09 -0.23
CA PRO A 423 -18.84 -8.24 0.79
C PRO A 423 -17.62 -7.49 0.25
N SER A 424 -17.34 -6.30 0.80
CA SER A 424 -16.16 -5.53 0.43
C SER A 424 -14.87 -6.22 0.90
N ILE A 425 -13.88 -6.31 0.01
CA ILE A 425 -12.54 -6.84 0.32
C ILE A 425 -11.62 -5.82 0.99
N VAL A 426 -12.00 -4.54 1.00
CA VAL A 426 -11.16 -3.43 1.51
C VAL A 426 -10.72 -3.67 2.94
N THR A 427 -11.62 -4.12 3.82
CA THR A 427 -11.29 -4.43 5.22
C THR A 427 -10.25 -5.55 5.33
N ALA A 428 -10.37 -6.59 4.50
CA ALA A 428 -9.43 -7.71 4.48
C ALA A 428 -8.04 -7.27 3.99
N ILE A 429 -7.98 -6.47 2.91
CA ILE A 429 -6.75 -5.86 2.42
C ILE A 429 -6.11 -5.01 3.52
N ARG A 430 -6.86 -4.12 4.15
CA ARG A 430 -6.38 -3.27 5.24
C ARG A 430 -5.78 -4.07 6.40
N HIS A 431 -6.40 -5.19 6.78
CA HIS A 431 -5.87 -6.08 7.83
C HIS A 431 -4.57 -6.75 7.40
N VAL A 432 -4.50 -7.31 6.18
CA VAL A 432 -3.25 -7.90 5.64
C VAL A 432 -2.12 -6.89 5.66
N TYR A 433 -2.38 -5.65 5.24
CA TYR A 433 -1.36 -4.60 5.20
C TYR A 433 -0.97 -4.14 6.60
N THR A 434 -1.90 -4.17 7.55
CA THR A 434 -1.62 -3.94 8.98
C THR A 434 -0.74 -5.04 9.57
N ASP A 435 -0.99 -6.31 9.24
CA ASP A 435 -0.15 -7.44 9.64
C ASP A 435 1.26 -7.34 9.04
N VAL A 436 1.39 -6.90 7.78
CA VAL A 436 2.69 -6.62 7.16
C VAL A 436 3.42 -5.50 7.89
N ALA A 437 2.74 -4.39 8.19
CA ALA A 437 3.33 -3.33 8.99
C ALA A 437 3.75 -3.84 10.38
N ASP A 438 2.99 -4.76 10.98
CA ASP A 438 3.33 -5.35 12.28
C ASP A 438 4.59 -6.21 12.24
N ALA A 439 4.88 -6.81 11.08
CA ALA A 439 6.10 -7.58 10.87
C ALA A 439 7.36 -6.72 10.77
N ILE A 440 7.25 -5.40 10.58
CA ILE A 440 8.41 -4.49 10.59
C ILE A 440 8.73 -4.07 12.04
N PRO A 441 9.90 -4.39 12.60
CA PRO A 441 10.18 -4.15 14.01
C PRO A 441 10.26 -2.64 14.34
N VAL A 442 9.85 -2.29 15.56
CA VAL A 442 10.11 -0.98 16.19
C VAL A 442 11.11 -1.22 17.31
N VAL A 443 12.39 -0.96 17.02
CA VAL A 443 13.51 -1.30 17.90
C VAL A 443 13.68 -0.23 18.96
N ALA A 444 13.65 -0.60 20.24
CA ALA A 444 13.79 0.34 21.35
C ALA A 444 15.23 0.87 21.49
N PRO A 445 15.46 2.15 21.87
CA PRO A 445 16.80 2.70 22.00
C PRO A 445 17.59 2.04 23.15
N GLY A 446 18.71 1.39 22.80
CA GLY A 446 19.52 0.60 23.74
C GLY A 446 19.11 -0.87 23.82
N GLY A 447 18.11 -1.28 23.04
CA GLY A 447 17.64 -2.65 22.98
C GLY A 447 16.55 -2.99 24.02
N GLY A 448 16.15 -4.26 24.07
CA GLY A 448 15.20 -4.80 25.05
C GLY A 448 13.72 -4.57 24.73
N ASP A 449 12.86 -5.04 25.62
CA ASP A 449 11.42 -5.01 25.38
C ASP A 449 10.83 -3.60 25.51
N ALA A 450 9.84 -3.31 24.66
CA ALA A 450 8.95 -2.18 24.80
C ALA A 450 7.52 -2.66 25.05
N TRP A 451 6.78 -1.94 25.88
CA TRP A 451 5.33 -2.09 25.96
C TRP A 451 4.69 -1.55 24.68
N PHE A 452 3.73 -2.28 24.14
CA PHE A 452 3.00 -1.96 22.93
C PHE A 452 1.49 -2.03 23.18
N SER A 453 0.77 -1.00 22.74
CA SER A 453 -0.66 -0.86 22.97
C SER A 453 -1.53 -1.76 22.10
N GLY A 454 -1.06 -2.22 20.93
CA GLY A 454 -1.84 -3.04 20.01
C GLY A 454 -2.44 -2.27 18.82
N TYR A 455 -3.11 -3.03 17.96
CA TYR A 455 -4.01 -2.55 16.91
C TYR A 455 -5.45 -2.96 17.23
N GLY A 456 -6.43 -2.27 16.66
CA GLY A 456 -7.85 -2.59 16.81
C GLY A 456 -8.73 -1.35 16.97
N SER A 457 -9.95 -1.42 16.44
CA SER A 457 -10.94 -0.35 16.56
C SER A 457 -11.53 -0.31 17.98
N TYR A 458 -11.93 0.88 18.44
CA TYR A 458 -12.57 1.11 19.74
C TYR A 458 -11.82 0.54 20.93
N LEU A 459 -10.49 0.56 20.87
CA LEU A 459 -9.67 0.13 21.99
C LEU A 459 -9.76 1.12 23.13
N ASN A 460 -9.71 0.57 24.34
CA ASN A 460 -9.48 1.31 25.57
C ASN A 460 -8.53 0.45 26.42
N ARG A 461 -7.23 0.65 26.25
CA ARG A 461 -6.18 -0.19 26.82
C ARG A 461 -5.31 0.61 27.76
N THR A 462 -5.22 0.15 28.99
CA THR A 462 -4.52 0.84 30.06
C THR A 462 -3.32 0.05 30.55
N LEU A 463 -2.24 0.75 30.87
CA LEU A 463 -1.06 0.22 31.53
C LEU A 463 -0.77 1.09 32.75
N THR A 464 -1.00 0.55 33.95
CA THR A 464 -0.86 1.31 35.20
C THR A 464 0.36 0.87 36.00
N ALA A 465 1.11 1.83 36.52
CA ALA A 465 2.29 1.64 37.35
C ALA A 465 2.08 2.24 38.75
N LYS A 466 2.50 1.52 39.79
CA LYS A 466 2.53 2.05 41.16
C LYS A 466 3.76 2.93 41.38
N VAL A 467 3.56 4.07 42.03
CA VAL A 467 4.62 5.00 42.45
C VAL A 467 5.26 4.46 43.74
N GLY A 468 6.57 4.20 43.71
CA GLY A 468 7.34 3.83 44.90
C GLY A 468 7.72 5.04 45.78
N ALA A 469 8.49 4.79 46.84
CA ALA A 469 9.03 5.85 47.69
C ALA A 469 9.96 6.78 46.89
N GLY A 470 9.79 8.11 47.02
CA GLY A 470 10.58 9.12 46.28
C GLY A 470 9.93 9.66 45.00
N GLY A 471 8.61 9.52 44.84
CA GLY A 471 7.85 10.04 43.70
C GLY A 471 8.00 11.56 43.51
N GLY A 472 8.27 11.98 42.27
CA GLY A 472 8.38 13.40 41.89
C GLY A 472 8.33 13.65 40.38
N THR A 473 8.80 12.70 39.58
CA THR A 473 8.65 12.73 38.12
C THR A 473 8.41 11.35 37.54
N VAL A 474 7.67 11.26 36.44
CA VAL A 474 7.66 10.11 35.53
C VAL A 474 8.48 10.45 34.28
N SER A 475 9.31 9.53 33.81
CA SER A 475 10.01 9.64 32.53
C SER A 475 9.96 8.34 31.75
N PHE A 476 9.96 8.43 30.43
CA PHE A 476 9.90 7.27 29.54
C PHE A 476 10.39 7.63 28.14
N LYS A 477 10.79 6.63 27.36
CA LYS A 477 10.94 6.75 25.91
C LYS A 477 9.66 6.27 25.24
N THR A 478 9.23 6.94 24.19
CA THR A 478 8.02 6.58 23.46
C THR A 478 8.18 6.69 21.96
N TRP A 479 7.52 5.79 21.24
CA TRP A 479 7.33 5.84 19.80
C TRP A 479 5.86 5.60 19.53
N TYR A 480 5.27 6.34 18.61
CA TYR A 480 3.88 6.14 18.19
C TYR A 480 3.69 6.57 16.74
N ARG A 481 2.75 5.89 16.08
CA ARG A 481 2.05 6.33 14.87
C ARG A 481 0.60 5.96 15.08
N THR A 482 -0.26 6.94 15.19
CA THR A 482 -1.70 6.77 15.43
C THR A 482 -2.46 7.63 14.42
N ASP A 483 -3.77 7.44 14.32
CA ASP A 483 -4.59 8.39 13.58
C ASP A 483 -4.56 9.78 14.24
N PRO A 484 -4.13 10.84 13.52
CA PRO A 484 -4.15 12.20 14.04
C PRO A 484 -5.57 12.69 14.35
N GLY A 485 -5.88 12.79 15.64
CA GLY A 485 -7.14 13.37 16.11
C GLY A 485 -8.29 12.38 16.34
N GLY A 486 -8.18 11.13 15.87
CA GLY A 486 -9.05 10.01 16.25
C GLY A 486 -8.46 9.17 17.38
N ASP A 487 -7.18 8.84 17.29
CA ASP A 487 -6.48 8.00 18.27
C ASP A 487 -5.63 8.80 19.26
N TYR A 488 -5.63 8.38 20.53
CA TYR A 488 -4.92 9.09 21.59
C TYR A 488 -4.17 8.16 22.56
N GLY A 489 -2.91 8.51 22.81
CA GLY A 489 -2.15 8.05 23.96
C GLY A 489 -2.17 9.10 25.07
N VAL A 490 -2.64 8.77 26.27
CA VAL A 490 -2.76 9.68 27.40
C VAL A 490 -1.90 9.19 28.56
N VAL A 491 -1.16 10.10 29.19
CA VAL A 491 -0.43 9.84 30.44
C VAL A 491 -1.15 10.53 31.56
N GLU A 492 -1.48 9.79 32.61
CA GLU A 492 -2.29 10.27 33.71
C GLU A 492 -1.66 9.89 35.06
N ALA A 493 -1.97 10.67 36.10
CA ALA A 493 -1.55 10.41 37.47
C ALA A 493 -2.76 10.41 38.41
N SER A 494 -2.71 9.58 39.45
CA SER A 494 -3.78 9.45 40.44
C SER A 494 -3.23 9.19 41.85
N PRO A 495 -3.85 9.74 42.91
CA PRO A 495 -3.54 9.38 44.28
C PRO A 495 -4.20 8.05 44.72
N ASP A 496 -5.22 7.57 44.01
CA ASP A 496 -6.12 6.51 44.50
C ASP A 496 -6.59 5.50 43.43
N ASP A 497 -6.07 5.59 42.20
CA ASP A 497 -6.45 4.76 41.04
C ASP A 497 -7.89 5.00 40.54
N GLN A 498 -8.60 6.00 41.07
CA GLN A 498 -9.98 6.34 40.73
C GLN A 498 -10.10 7.75 40.11
N HIS A 499 -9.41 8.73 40.69
CA HIS A 499 -9.41 10.11 40.23
C HIS A 499 -8.13 10.40 39.44
N TRP A 500 -8.28 10.62 38.14
CA TRP A 500 -7.17 10.75 37.20
C TRP A 500 -6.98 12.19 36.74
N LYS A 501 -5.72 12.64 36.76
CA LYS A 501 -5.29 13.91 36.18
C LYS A 501 -4.39 13.64 34.97
N THR A 502 -4.78 14.16 33.81
CA THR A 502 -3.96 14.11 32.60
C THR A 502 -2.69 14.95 32.75
N LEU A 503 -1.55 14.33 32.44
CA LEU A 503 -0.23 14.97 32.38
C LEU A 503 0.16 15.33 30.94
N ALA A 504 -0.17 14.45 29.99
CA ALA A 504 0.13 14.64 28.57
C ALA A 504 -0.80 13.80 27.69
N GLN A 505 -0.95 14.22 26.44
CA GLN A 505 -1.70 13.54 25.40
C GLN A 505 -0.87 13.52 24.10
N PHE A 506 -0.94 12.42 23.37
CA PHE A 506 -0.20 12.15 22.13
C PHE A 506 -1.16 11.65 21.05
N THR A 507 -0.94 12.08 19.81
CA THR A 507 -1.67 11.63 18.62
C THR A 507 -0.79 11.86 17.37
N GLY A 508 -1.11 11.22 16.26
CA GLY A 508 -0.35 11.30 15.01
C GLY A 508 0.97 10.54 15.06
N SER A 509 2.07 11.13 14.59
CA SER A 509 3.39 10.48 14.52
C SER A 509 4.42 11.14 15.43
N SER A 510 5.18 10.32 16.15
CA SER A 510 6.36 10.73 16.93
C SER A 510 7.63 10.98 16.09
N ASN A 511 7.64 10.49 14.84
CA ASN A 511 8.80 10.49 13.94
C ASN A 511 10.07 9.96 14.63
N GLY A 512 9.99 8.71 15.11
CA GLY A 512 11.07 8.04 15.86
C GLY A 512 10.87 8.10 17.38
N TRP A 513 11.78 7.44 18.11
CA TRP A 513 11.70 7.39 19.57
C TRP A 513 11.99 8.75 20.21
N ARG A 514 11.16 9.15 21.17
CA ARG A 514 11.25 10.42 21.90
C ARG A 514 11.33 10.18 23.40
N TYR A 515 12.23 10.89 24.09
CA TYR A 515 12.24 10.93 25.55
C TYR A 515 11.21 11.94 26.07
N LYS A 516 10.44 11.56 27.09
CA LYS A 516 9.44 12.39 27.75
C LYS A 516 9.64 12.33 29.26
N ARG A 517 9.39 13.45 29.93
CA ARG A 517 9.47 13.58 31.40
C ARG A 517 8.43 14.58 31.89
N TYR A 518 7.69 14.21 32.94
CA TYR A 518 6.65 15.04 33.53
C TYR A 518 6.74 15.01 35.07
N ALA A 519 6.44 16.14 35.71
CA ALA A 519 6.31 16.21 37.16
C ALA A 519 5.03 15.50 37.62
N LEU A 520 5.10 14.77 38.74
CA LEU A 520 3.94 14.12 39.34
C LEU A 520 3.31 15.05 40.39
N PRO A 521 1.98 15.19 40.42
CA PRO A 521 1.29 15.88 41.51
C PRO A 521 1.64 15.28 42.88
N ALA A 522 1.65 16.11 43.92
CA ALA A 522 1.85 15.64 45.29
C ALA A 522 0.79 14.59 45.66
N GLY A 523 1.22 13.53 46.37
CA GLY A 523 0.34 12.44 46.77
C GLY A 523 0.05 11.40 45.68
N THR A 524 0.60 11.54 44.47
CA THR A 524 0.41 10.53 43.40
C THR A 524 0.90 9.14 43.86
N GLN A 525 0.03 8.15 43.76
CA GLN A 525 0.31 6.73 44.04
C GLN A 525 0.34 5.89 42.76
N TYR A 526 -0.25 6.39 41.66
CA TYR A 526 -0.41 5.66 40.39
C TYR A 526 -0.10 6.54 39.19
N VAL A 527 0.49 5.95 38.16
CA VAL A 527 0.66 6.54 36.83
C VAL A 527 0.07 5.59 35.80
N ARG A 528 -0.77 6.09 34.89
CA ARG A 528 -1.41 5.30 33.83
C ARG A 528 -1.04 5.79 32.45
N PHE A 529 -0.80 4.84 31.56
CA PHE A 529 -0.70 5.06 30.13
C PHE A 529 -1.95 4.45 29.48
N ASP A 530 -2.77 5.30 28.90
CA ASP A 530 -4.05 4.92 28.33
C ASP A 530 -4.04 5.12 26.82
N TYR A 531 -4.35 4.07 26.06
CA TYR A 531 -4.44 4.13 24.60
C TYR A 531 -5.88 3.90 24.17
N ARG A 532 -6.44 4.89 23.47
CA ARG A 532 -7.81 4.89 22.98
C ARG A 532 -7.81 5.03 21.47
N THR A 533 -8.64 4.23 20.80
CA THR A 533 -8.87 4.31 19.36
C THR A 533 -10.34 4.48 19.03
N ASP A 534 -10.63 4.98 17.84
CA ASP A 534 -11.98 5.01 17.28
C ASP A 534 -12.24 3.82 16.34
N SER A 535 -13.25 3.90 15.46
CA SER A 535 -13.55 2.85 14.48
C SER A 535 -12.56 2.69 13.35
N GLU A 536 -11.75 3.71 13.07
CA GLU A 536 -11.25 3.99 11.74
C GLU A 536 -9.88 3.36 11.47
N ILE A 537 -8.86 4.19 11.30
CA ILE A 537 -7.48 3.80 11.02
C ILE A 537 -6.67 4.03 12.30
N ASN A 538 -5.72 3.15 12.61
CA ASN A 538 -5.09 3.17 13.94
C ASN A 538 -3.59 3.45 13.88
N GLY A 539 -3.04 3.57 12.67
CA GLY A 539 -1.60 3.58 12.44
C GLY A 539 -0.92 2.32 12.99
N ARG A 540 0.21 2.51 13.67
CA ARG A 540 1.05 1.46 14.29
C ARG A 540 1.01 1.48 15.82
N GLY A 541 -0.05 2.03 16.42
CA GLY A 541 -0.25 2.07 17.86
C GLY A 541 0.83 2.87 18.61
N TRP A 542 0.95 2.58 19.90
CA TRP A 542 1.79 3.31 20.85
C TRP A 542 2.75 2.38 21.59
N TYR A 543 4.02 2.79 21.62
CA TYR A 543 5.10 2.10 22.30
C TYR A 543 5.66 2.92 23.47
N LEU A 544 5.98 2.23 24.56
CA LEU A 544 6.61 2.77 25.75
C LEU A 544 7.81 1.91 26.14
N HIS A 545 8.93 2.55 26.44
CA HIS A 545 10.16 1.88 26.85
C HIS A 545 10.86 2.68 27.94
N ASP A 546 11.63 1.99 28.78
CA ASP A 546 12.41 2.59 29.88
C ASP A 546 11.57 3.53 30.78
N VAL A 547 10.35 3.10 31.12
CA VAL A 547 9.48 3.84 32.04
C VAL A 547 10.14 3.88 33.41
N LYS A 548 10.26 5.08 33.99
CA LYS A 548 10.85 5.33 35.30
C LYS A 548 10.00 6.32 36.10
N ILE A 549 9.87 6.06 37.40
CA ILE A 549 9.19 6.92 38.38
C ILE A 549 10.23 7.26 39.45
N GLY A 550 10.46 8.55 39.68
CA GLY A 550 11.52 9.01 40.61
C GLY A 550 12.93 8.58 40.20
N GLY A 551 13.15 8.27 38.91
CA GLY A 551 14.44 7.78 38.40
C GLY A 551 14.63 6.26 38.46
N HIS A 552 13.69 5.52 39.04
CA HIS A 552 13.73 4.07 39.17
C HIS A 552 12.65 3.39 38.32
N PRO A 553 12.82 2.12 37.90
CA PRO A 553 11.74 1.35 37.32
C PRO A 553 10.50 1.33 38.25
N PRO A 554 9.27 1.20 37.70
CA PRO A 554 8.07 1.10 38.51
C PRO A 554 8.18 -0.02 39.55
N ALA A 555 7.70 0.24 40.77
CA ALA A 555 7.73 -0.75 41.85
C ALA A 555 6.96 -2.02 41.47
N SER A 556 5.83 -1.84 40.77
CA SER A 556 5.10 -2.89 40.08
C SER A 556 4.16 -2.29 39.04
N TRP A 557 3.74 -3.15 38.10
CA TRP A 557 2.66 -2.85 37.17
C TRP A 557 1.35 -3.36 37.77
N ALA A 558 0.39 -2.46 37.92
CA ALA A 558 -0.97 -2.81 38.30
C ALA A 558 -1.74 -3.14 37.01
N ASN A 559 -2.32 -4.34 36.95
CA ASN A 559 -3.12 -4.83 35.82
C ASN A 559 -2.41 -4.73 34.45
N PRO A 560 -1.25 -5.39 34.26
CA PRO A 560 -0.48 -5.32 33.03
C PRO A 560 -1.21 -5.91 31.80
N ASP A 561 -2.24 -6.74 32.00
CA ASP A 561 -2.88 -7.54 30.94
C ASP A 561 -4.11 -6.88 30.31
N ASN A 562 -4.34 -5.58 30.54
CA ASN A 562 -5.42 -4.80 29.91
C ASN A 562 -5.16 -4.50 28.42
N GLY A 563 -4.48 -5.40 27.70
CA GLY A 563 -4.24 -5.34 26.25
C GLY A 563 -2.90 -4.74 25.84
N TRP A 564 -2.10 -4.21 26.76
CA TRP A 564 -0.70 -3.87 26.49
C TRP A 564 0.16 -5.13 26.52
N VAL A 565 1.07 -5.28 25.56
CA VAL A 565 1.96 -6.45 25.47
C VAL A 565 3.41 -6.01 25.40
N LYS A 566 4.32 -6.80 25.96
CA LYS A 566 5.76 -6.58 25.73
C LYS A 566 6.14 -7.13 24.35
N ARG A 567 6.90 -6.34 23.61
CA ARG A 567 7.51 -6.71 22.34
C ARG A 567 9.02 -6.54 22.44
N GLY A 568 9.73 -7.63 22.19
CA GLY A 568 11.18 -7.59 21.95
C GLY A 568 11.50 -6.97 20.60
N ASN A 569 12.79 -6.72 20.39
CA ASN A 569 13.32 -6.18 19.13
C ASN A 569 13.28 -7.15 17.97
#